data_AF-A0A930RRG6-F1
#
_entry.id   AF-A0A930RRG6-F1
#
_cell.length_a   1.000
_cell.length_b   1.000
_cell.length_c   1.000
_cell.angle_alpha   90.00
_cell.angle_beta   90.00
_cell.angle_gamma   90.00
#
_symmetry.space_group_name_H-M   'P 1'
#
loop_
_entity.id
_entity.type
_entity.pdbx_description
1 polymer ?
#
loop_
_entity_poly.entity_id
_entity_poly.type
_entity_poly.pdbx_seq_one_letter_code
_entity_poly.pdbx_strand_id
1 'polypeptide(L)' 'ICKHHDIVKKSATPLEVEKRVMDVLPKSEWLAAHQAMIYFGRAICHPKNPECDQYPQLYHFD' A
#
# COMPACT_ATOMS: atom_id res chain seq x y z
N ILE A 1 -5.20 -0.61 0.34
CA ILE A 1 -3.87 0.05 0.39
C ILE A 1 -3.45 0.52 -1.00
N CYS A 2 -2.93 -0.32 -1.91
CA CYS A 2 -2.42 0.16 -3.21
C CYS A 2 -3.42 0.98 -4.02
N LYS A 3 -4.68 0.53 -4.08
CA LYS A 3 -5.78 1.29 -4.70
C LYS A 3 -6.19 2.52 -3.90
N HIS A 4 -6.06 2.49 -2.57
CA HIS A 4 -6.50 3.59 -1.71
C HIS A 4 -5.54 4.78 -1.86
N HIS A 5 -4.23 4.54 -1.77
CA HIS A 5 -3.17 5.55 -1.91
C HIS A 5 -2.68 5.75 -3.35
N ASP A 6 -3.51 5.45 -4.34
CA ASP A 6 -3.24 5.73 -5.76
C ASP A 6 -1.91 5.19 -6.33
N ILE A 7 -1.36 4.14 -5.73
CA ILE A 7 -0.21 3.39 -6.26
C ILE A 7 -0.59 2.69 -7.57
N VAL A 8 -1.86 2.30 -7.68
CA VAL A 8 -2.50 1.75 -8.89
C VAL A 8 -3.86 2.40 -9.11
N LYS A 9 -4.42 2.24 -10.33
CA LYS A 9 -5.80 2.63 -10.64
C LYS A 9 -6.80 1.92 -9.74
N LYS A 10 -7.92 2.59 -9.42
CA LYS A 10 -9.00 1.98 -8.61
C LYS A 10 -9.57 0.69 -9.24
N SER A 11 -9.58 0.60 -10.57
CA SER A 11 -10.06 -0.56 -11.33
C SER A 11 -9.05 -1.72 -11.44
N ALA A 12 -7.83 -1.57 -10.91
CA ALA A 12 -6.76 -2.56 -11.10
C ALA A 12 -7.16 -3.96 -10.61
N THR A 13 -6.78 -4.98 -11.36
CA THR A 13 -6.85 -6.39 -10.99
C THR A 13 -5.75 -6.75 -9.98
N PRO A 14 -5.87 -7.86 -9.24
CA PRO A 14 -4.80 -8.32 -8.35
C PRO A 14 -3.45 -8.49 -9.04
N LEU A 15 -3.43 -8.99 -10.28
CA LEU A 15 -2.21 -9.16 -11.05
C LEU A 15 -1.54 -7.82 -11.40
N GLU A 16 -2.33 -6.80 -11.73
CA GLU A 16 -1.79 -5.45 -11.97
C GLU A 16 -1.23 -4.83 -10.68
N VAL A 17 -1.84 -5.10 -9.52
CA VAL A 17 -1.30 -4.69 -8.22
C VAL A 17 0.04 -5.36 -7.96
N GLU A 18 0.13 -6.67 -8.13
CA GLU A 18 1.36 -7.43 -7.91
C GLU A 18 2.49 -6.94 -8.82
N LYS A 19 2.23 -6.82 -10.12
CA LYS A 19 3.20 -6.28 -11.09
C LYS A 19 3.69 -4.89 -10.69
N ARG A 20 2.78 -3.99 -10.30
CA ARG A 20 3.16 -2.64 -9.87
C ARG A 20 4.07 -2.66 -8.64
N VAL A 21 3.81 -3.51 -7.66
CA VAL A 21 4.66 -3.63 -6.46
C VAL A 21 6.04 -4.18 -6.84
N MET A 22 6.10 -5.20 -7.69
CA MET A 22 7.36 -5.78 -8.16
C MET A 22 8.20 -4.80 -9.01
N ASP A 23 7.55 -3.90 -9.75
CA ASP A 23 8.23 -2.87 -10.56
C ASP A 23 8.83 -1.75 -9.68
N VAL A 24 8.27 -1.51 -8.50
CA VAL A 24 8.70 -0.42 -7.59
C VAL A 24 9.75 -0.89 -6.59
N LEU A 25 9.67 -2.14 -6.13
CA LEU A 25 10.53 -2.67 -5.07
C LEU A 25 11.50 -3.74 -5.59
N PRO A 26 12.75 -3.77 -5.09
CA PRO A 26 13.68 -4.84 -5.42
C PRO A 26 13.14 -6.19 -4.90
N LYS A 27 13.47 -7.27 -5.62
CA LYS A 27 12.96 -8.63 -5.34
C LYS A 27 13.22 -9.11 -3.91
N SER A 28 14.32 -8.69 -3.31
CA SER A 28 14.68 -9.00 -1.92
C SER A 28 13.69 -8.46 -0.89
N GLU A 29 12.91 -7.43 -1.23
CA GLU A 29 12.01 -6.74 -0.30
C GLU A 29 10.55 -7.17 -0.43
N TRP A 30 10.19 -7.97 -1.43
CA TRP A 30 8.78 -8.30 -1.72
C TRP A 30 8.05 -8.93 -0.53
N LEU A 31 8.69 -9.87 0.18
CA LEU A 31 8.09 -10.54 1.34
C LEU A 31 7.83 -9.55 2.49
N ALA A 32 8.84 -8.74 2.82
CA ALA A 32 8.74 -7.75 3.88
C ALA A 32 7.68 -6.69 3.55
N ALA A 33 7.65 -6.21 2.30
CA ALA A 33 6.66 -5.26 1.83
C ALA A 33 5.23 -5.83 1.85
N HIS A 34 5.05 -7.08 1.44
CA HIS A 34 3.76 -7.78 1.53
C HIS A 34 3.26 -7.83 2.98
N GLN A 35 4.10 -8.26 3.92
CA GLN A 35 3.76 -8.31 5.33
C GLN A 35 3.48 -6.92 5.91
N ALA A 36 4.34 -5.93 5.62
CA ALA A 36 4.17 -4.55 6.06
C ALA A 36 2.84 -3.95 5.57
N MET A 37 2.47 -4.18 4.30
CA MET A 37 1.17 -3.77 3.78
C MET A 37 0.02 -4.47 4.51
N ILE A 38 0.09 -5.77 4.78
CA ILE A 38 -0.96 -6.47 5.56
C ILE A 38 -1.10 -5.82 6.95
N TYR A 39 -0.01 -5.61 7.67
CA TYR A 39 -0.06 -5.00 9.00
C TYR A 39 -0.60 -3.57 8.95
N PHE A 40 -0.15 -2.77 8.00
CA PHE A 40 -0.65 -1.41 7.80
C PHE A 40 -2.16 -1.37 7.53
N GLY A 41 -2.67 -2.23 6.66
CA GLY A 41 -4.11 -2.32 6.39
C GLY A 41 -4.94 -2.77 7.58
N ARG A 42 -4.37 -3.60 8.46
CA ARG A 42 -5.04 -4.12 9.66
C ARG A 42 -5.01 -3.15 10.85
N ALA A 43 -4.01 -2.29 10.92
CA ALA A 43 -3.79 -1.39 12.06
C ALA A 43 -4.18 0.07 11.79
N ILE A 44 -4.13 0.51 10.53
CA ILE A 44 -4.30 1.94 10.17
C ILE A 44 -5.26 2.08 8.98
N CYS A 45 -4.94 1.48 7.82
CA CYS A 45 -5.69 1.65 6.58
C CYS A 45 -6.87 0.66 6.47
N HIS A 46 -7.77 0.71 7.44
CA HIS A 46 -8.94 -0.16 7.53
C HIS A 46 -9.88 -0.01 6.32
N PRO A 47 -10.62 -1.07 5.92
CA PRO A 47 -11.58 -0.98 4.82
C PRO A 47 -12.73 0.01 5.07
N LYS A 48 -13.07 0.27 6.33
CA LYS A 48 -14.06 1.25 6.76
C LYS A 48 -13.40 2.16 7.79
N ASN A 49 -13.65 3.47 7.70
CA ASN A 49 -13.07 4.49 8.58
C ASN A 49 -11.53 4.33 8.74
N PRO A 50 -10.76 4.43 7.64
CA PRO A 50 -9.31 4.36 7.72
C PRO A 50 -8.76 5.51 8.57
N GLU A 51 -7.68 5.26 9.29
CA GLU A 51 -7.02 6.25 10.16
C GLU A 51 -5.78 6.87 9.50
N CYS A 52 -5.61 6.71 8.18
CA CYS A 52 -4.43 7.16 7.43
C CYS A 52 -4.13 8.65 7.64
N ASP A 53 -5.17 9.49 7.72
CA ASP A 53 -5.04 10.95 7.86
C ASP A 53 -4.46 11.36 9.23
N GLN A 54 -4.45 10.45 10.22
CA GLN A 54 -3.81 10.69 11.53
C GLN A 54 -2.27 10.59 11.45
N TYR A 55 -1.71 10.21 10.29
CA TYR A 55 -0.28 9.99 10.07
C TYR A 55 0.23 10.84 8.90
N PRO A 56 0.47 12.16 9.09
CA PRO A 56 0.87 13.08 8.02
C PRO A 56 2.15 12.69 7.28
N GLN A 57 3.07 11.98 7.94
CA GLN A 57 4.31 11.47 7.37
C GLN A 57 4.10 10.48 6.21
N LEU A 58 2.88 9.98 6.00
CA LEU A 58 2.54 9.16 4.84
C LEU A 58 2.41 9.96 3.54
N TYR A 59 2.27 11.28 3.63
CA TYR A 59 1.96 12.16 2.49
C TYR A 59 2.95 13.31 2.31
N HIS A 60 3.63 13.71 3.38
CA HIS A 60 4.60 14.79 3.38
C HIS A 60 6.00 14.21 3.60
N PHE A 61 6.83 14.29 2.56
CA PHE A 61 8.20 13.81 2.55
C PHE A 61 9.10 15.05 2.41
N ASP A 62 9.28 15.77 3.51
CA ASP A 62 10.26 16.83 3.63
C ASP A 62 11.67 16.25 3.83
#